data_AF-A0A3R5SMT0-F1
#
_entry.id   AF-A0A3R5SMT0-F1
#
_cell.length_a   1.000
_cell.length_b   1.000
_cell.length_c   1.000
_cell.angle_alpha   90.00
_cell.angle_beta   90.00
_cell.angle_gamma   90.00
#
_symmetry.space_group_name_H-M   'P 1'
#
loop_
_entity.id
_entity.type
_entity.pdbx_description
1 polymer ?
#
loop_
_entity_poly.entity_id
_entity_poly.type
_entity_poly.pdbx_seq_one_letter_code
_entity_poly.pdbx_strand_id
1 'polypeptide(L)'
;MQKATDSGRDLDLKKAIQSVLRDEETVADKTLLSSVLESHYTMSLADHSSQLFDPKKEFGWDTAVVDGFDQIVDILVGGQRKESTLSVELRKPVRQIEVNKTRNKVLVRTRDLKQYDADAVVVALPLGVLKTDTVIFDPPLPKGWKKTIENI
;
A
#
# COMPACT_ATOMS: atom_id res chain seq x y z
N MET A 1 4.67 24.59 -0.50
CA MET A 1 4.15 23.47 0.31
C MET A 1 4.15 23.77 1.80
N GLN A 2 5.27 24.20 2.41
CA GLN A 2 5.34 24.59 3.84
C GLN A 2 4.20 25.52 4.30
N LYS A 3 3.90 26.58 3.52
CA LYS A 3 2.81 27.54 3.80
C LYS A 3 1.41 26.93 3.94
N ALA A 4 1.11 25.78 3.30
CA ALA A 4 -0.21 25.14 3.39
C ALA A 4 -0.29 24.22 4.63
N THR A 5 0.81 23.53 4.93
CA THR A 5 0.96 22.65 6.10
C THR A 5 0.96 23.43 7.42
N ASP A 6 1.47 24.66 7.42
CA ASP A 6 1.60 25.53 8.62
C ASP A 6 0.25 26.09 9.14
N SER A 7 -0.86 25.86 8.45
CA SER A 7 -2.20 26.38 8.84
C SER A 7 -2.88 25.56 9.96
N GLY A 8 -2.30 24.44 10.38
CA GLY A 8 -2.81 23.58 11.45
C GLY A 8 -4.07 22.78 11.11
N ARG A 9 -4.63 22.95 9.91
CA ARG A 9 -5.75 22.15 9.39
C ARG A 9 -5.26 21.23 8.29
N ASP A 10 -5.66 19.97 8.34
CA ASP A 10 -5.38 19.06 7.24
C ASP A 10 -6.37 19.34 6.10
N LEU A 11 -5.84 19.67 4.94
CA LEU A 11 -6.58 19.91 3.71
C LEU A 11 -6.27 18.80 2.72
N ASP A 12 -7.18 18.57 1.78
CA ASP A 12 -6.82 17.79 0.60
C ASP A 12 -5.69 18.49 -0.15
N LEU A 13 -4.71 17.71 -0.59
CA LEU A 13 -3.50 18.19 -1.23
C LEU A 13 -3.83 19.05 -2.46
N LYS A 14 -4.90 18.72 -3.19
CA LYS A 14 -5.42 19.52 -4.31
C LYS A 14 -5.76 20.95 -3.88
N LYS A 15 -6.55 21.15 -2.82
CA LYS A 15 -6.87 22.49 -2.29
C LYS A 15 -5.62 23.21 -1.80
N ALA A 16 -4.71 22.51 -1.12
CA ALA A 16 -3.45 23.08 -0.63
C ALA A 16 -2.54 23.57 -1.78
N ILE A 17 -2.46 22.82 -2.88
CA ILE A 17 -1.73 23.22 -4.09
C ILE A 17 -2.42 24.43 -4.74
N GLN A 18 -3.74 24.37 -4.91
CA GLN A 18 -4.52 25.45 -5.53
C GLN A 18 -4.42 26.77 -4.76
N SER A 19 -4.36 26.74 -3.42
CA SER A 19 -4.20 27.97 -2.64
C SER A 19 -2.83 28.61 -2.88
N VAL A 20 -1.76 27.81 -2.90
CA VAL A 20 -0.41 28.34 -3.15
C VAL A 20 -0.27 28.85 -4.60
N LEU A 21 -0.80 28.12 -5.58
CA LEU A 21 -0.77 28.53 -6.98
C LEU A 21 -1.60 29.79 -7.26
N ARG A 22 -2.61 30.10 -6.44
CA ARG A 22 -3.37 31.35 -6.55
C ARG A 22 -2.56 32.56 -6.09
N ASP A 23 -1.77 32.39 -5.03
CA ASP A 23 -1.01 33.48 -4.39
C ASP A 23 0.34 33.76 -5.07
N GLU A 24 0.79 32.90 -5.98
CA GLU A 24 2.02 33.07 -6.75
C GLU A 24 1.72 33.63 -8.16
N GLU A 25 2.27 34.81 -8.48
CA GLU A 25 2.46 35.29 -9.85
C GLU A 25 3.60 34.51 -10.51
N THR A 26 3.37 33.24 -10.81
CA THR A 26 4.36 32.38 -11.46
C THR A 26 4.34 32.58 -12.99
N VAL A 27 5.52 32.76 -13.59
CA VAL A 27 5.75 32.77 -15.05
C VAL A 27 5.51 31.38 -15.67
N ALA A 28 5.58 30.32 -14.85
CA ALA A 28 5.28 28.96 -15.25
C ALA A 28 3.78 28.75 -15.41
N ASP A 29 3.38 28.10 -16.50
CA ASP A 29 1.99 27.75 -16.76
C ASP A 29 1.47 26.84 -15.62
N LYS A 30 0.49 27.34 -14.87
CA LYS A 30 -0.14 26.62 -13.74
C LYS A 30 -0.65 25.23 -14.19
N THR A 31 -0.97 25.10 -15.47
CA THR A 31 -1.43 23.87 -16.11
C THR A 31 -0.33 22.82 -16.25
N LEU A 32 0.92 23.24 -16.53
CA LEU A 32 2.07 22.33 -16.60
C LEU A 32 2.41 21.79 -15.20
N LEU A 33 2.45 22.67 -14.20
CA LEU A 33 2.68 22.27 -12.80
C LEU A 33 1.62 21.30 -12.27
N SER A 34 0.34 21.54 -12.55
CA SER A 34 -0.72 20.60 -12.18
C SER A 34 -0.59 19.27 -12.92
N SER A 35 -0.24 19.28 -14.21
CA SER A 35 -0.08 18.05 -15.00
C SER A 35 1.07 17.17 -14.50
N VAL A 36 2.20 17.76 -14.12
CA VAL A 36 3.35 17.02 -13.56
C VAL A 36 2.94 16.36 -12.24
N LEU A 37 2.26 17.10 -11.37
CA LEU A 37 1.76 16.58 -10.09
C LEU A 37 0.70 15.47 -10.30
N GLU A 38 -0.23 15.64 -11.23
CA GLU A 38 -1.24 14.61 -11.53
C GLU A 38 -0.64 13.36 -12.19
N SER A 39 0.40 13.52 -13.03
CA SER A 39 1.01 12.41 -13.78
C SER A 39 1.87 11.47 -12.91
N HIS A 40 2.39 11.95 -11.78
CA HIS A 40 3.29 11.18 -10.93
C HIS A 40 2.58 10.45 -9.80
N TYR A 41 1.33 10.78 -9.50
CA TYR A 41 0.53 10.06 -8.52
C TYR A 41 -0.42 9.07 -9.16
N THR A 42 -0.39 7.83 -8.68
CA THR A 42 -1.37 6.79 -9.00
C THR A 42 -2.73 7.02 -8.30
N MET A 43 -2.87 8.09 -7.52
CA MET A 43 -4.07 8.46 -6.77
C MET A 43 -4.39 9.95 -6.97
N SER A 44 -5.68 10.30 -6.83
CA SER A 44 -6.16 11.67 -6.97
C SER A 44 -5.58 12.57 -5.88
N LEU A 45 -5.12 13.77 -6.26
CA LEU A 45 -4.68 14.82 -5.33
C LEU A 45 -5.76 15.22 -4.30
N ALA A 46 -7.03 14.90 -4.57
CA ALA A 46 -8.13 15.16 -3.65
C ALA A 46 -8.21 14.15 -2.48
N ASP A 47 -7.60 12.97 -2.62
CA ASP A 47 -7.66 11.89 -1.62
C ASP A 47 -6.41 11.86 -0.73
N HIS A 48 -5.50 12.83 -0.89
CA HIS A 48 -4.24 12.88 -0.17
C HIS A 48 -4.21 13.99 0.89
N SER A 49 -3.70 13.65 2.07
CA SER A 49 -3.50 14.59 3.18
C SER A 49 -2.33 15.53 2.87
N SER A 50 -2.59 16.83 2.97
CA SER A 50 -1.55 17.87 2.85
C SER A 50 -0.52 17.84 3.99
N GLN A 51 -0.85 17.24 5.13
CA GLN A 51 0.04 17.15 6.28
C GLN A 51 1.03 15.99 6.20
N LEU A 52 0.65 14.90 5.51
CA LEU A 52 1.48 13.71 5.40
C LEU A 52 2.34 13.66 4.13
N PHE A 53 2.08 14.58 3.21
CA PHE A 53 2.83 14.73 1.96
C PHE A 53 4.25 15.26 2.20
N ASP A 54 5.27 14.49 1.82
CA ASP A 54 6.69 14.89 1.91
C ASP A 54 7.39 14.69 0.56
N PRO A 55 7.55 15.77 -0.22
CA PRO A 55 8.17 15.70 -1.54
C PRO A 55 9.57 15.07 -1.54
N LYS A 56 10.35 15.24 -0.46
CA LYS A 56 11.72 14.71 -0.44
C LYS A 56 11.75 13.20 -0.28
N LYS A 57 10.77 12.64 0.43
CA LYS A 57 10.62 11.18 0.55
C LYS A 57 9.99 10.57 -0.70
N GLU A 58 9.08 11.30 -1.33
CA GLU A 58 8.28 10.80 -2.43
C GLU A 58 8.96 10.96 -3.81
N PHE A 59 9.92 11.89 -3.95
CA PHE A 59 10.61 12.19 -5.22
C PHE A 59 12.14 11.98 -5.18
N GLY A 60 12.66 11.11 -4.31
CA GLY A 60 14.10 10.95 -4.05
C GLY A 60 14.81 9.79 -4.75
N TRP A 61 14.26 9.24 -5.83
CA TRP A 61 14.84 8.06 -6.49
C TRP A 61 15.65 8.45 -7.73
N ASP A 62 16.98 8.41 -7.62
CA ASP A 62 17.91 8.72 -8.72
C ASP A 62 18.33 7.48 -9.52
N THR A 63 17.64 6.35 -9.35
CA THR A 63 18.05 5.07 -9.93
C THR A 63 16.86 4.31 -10.50
N ALA A 64 17.02 3.81 -11.71
CA ALA A 64 16.08 2.91 -12.36
C ALA A 64 16.57 1.46 -12.26
N VAL A 65 15.66 0.55 -11.96
CA VAL A 65 15.92 -0.89 -12.10
C VAL A 65 15.80 -1.23 -13.58
N VAL A 66 16.94 -1.47 -14.22
CA VAL A 66 17.02 -1.91 -15.61
C VAL A 66 16.61 -3.38 -15.68
N ASP A 67 15.92 -3.75 -16.76
CA ASP A 67 15.44 -5.11 -17.03
C ASP A 67 14.34 -5.63 -16.07
N GLY A 68 13.72 -4.76 -15.26
CA GLY A 68 12.52 -5.09 -14.47
C GLY A 68 12.78 -5.62 -13.06
N PHE A 69 11.79 -5.44 -12.18
CA PHE A 69 11.84 -5.86 -10.76
C PHE A 69 11.59 -7.37 -10.57
N ASP A 70 11.05 -8.05 -11.58
CA ASP A 70 10.82 -9.49 -11.61
C ASP A 70 12.09 -10.29 -11.36
N GLN A 71 13.25 -9.82 -11.87
CA GLN A 71 14.55 -10.44 -11.58
C GLN A 71 14.84 -10.57 -10.07
N ILE A 72 14.44 -9.58 -9.27
CA ILE A 72 14.64 -9.61 -7.82
C ILE A 72 13.70 -10.64 -7.19
N VAL A 73 12.45 -10.69 -7.65
CA VAL A 73 11.46 -11.67 -7.17
C VAL A 73 11.91 -13.09 -7.49
N ASP A 74 12.42 -13.33 -8.69
CA ASP A 74 12.91 -14.64 -9.12
C ASP A 74 14.07 -15.13 -8.27
N ILE A 75 15.00 -14.24 -7.91
CA ILE A 75 16.12 -14.56 -7.01
C ILE A 75 15.60 -14.92 -5.61
N LEU A 76 14.63 -14.17 -5.07
CA LEU A 76 14.06 -14.43 -3.75
C LEU A 76 13.30 -15.77 -3.70
N VAL A 77 12.54 -16.08 -4.75
CA VAL A 77 11.76 -17.33 -4.81
C VAL A 77 12.64 -18.54 -5.13
N GLY A 78 13.53 -18.40 -6.11
CA GLY A 78 14.46 -19.44 -6.54
C GLY A 78 15.58 -19.72 -5.54
N GLY A 79 15.81 -18.81 -4.59
CA GLY A 79 16.92 -18.87 -3.64
C GLY A 79 18.27 -18.63 -4.30
N GLN A 80 19.19 -18.01 -3.57
CA GLN A 80 20.59 -17.91 -4.00
C GLN A 80 21.56 -18.20 -2.86
N ARG A 81 22.69 -18.82 -3.21
CA ARG A 81 23.82 -19.13 -2.31
C ARG A 81 23.42 -19.99 -1.11
N LYS A 82 23.11 -19.36 0.03
CA LYS A 82 22.81 -20.01 1.31
C LYS A 82 21.32 -20.02 1.64
N GLU A 83 20.50 -19.29 0.88
CA GLU A 83 19.05 -19.26 1.09
C GLU A 83 18.37 -20.40 0.34
N SER A 84 17.42 -21.04 1.02
CA SER A 84 16.59 -22.09 0.44
C SER A 84 15.53 -21.50 -0.49
N THR A 85 15.24 -22.21 -1.58
CA THR A 85 14.08 -21.95 -2.45
C THR A 85 12.79 -21.83 -1.62
N LEU A 86 11.94 -20.87 -1.96
CA LEU A 86 10.62 -20.73 -1.35
C LEU A 86 9.60 -21.64 -2.05
N SER A 87 8.82 -22.38 -1.26
CA SER A 87 7.67 -23.11 -1.78
C SER A 87 6.50 -22.15 -1.99
N VAL A 88 6.17 -21.87 -3.25
CA VAL A 88 5.07 -20.95 -3.62
C VAL A 88 3.96 -21.71 -4.33
N GLU A 89 2.77 -21.71 -3.75
CA GLU A 89 1.59 -22.28 -4.40
C GLU A 89 0.76 -21.20 -5.12
N LEU A 90 0.86 -21.19 -6.45
CA LEU A 90 0.07 -20.29 -7.29
C LEU A 90 -1.38 -20.78 -7.45
N ARG A 91 -2.26 -19.85 -7.83
CA ARG A 91 -3.71 -20.12 -8.03
C ARG A 91 -4.40 -20.68 -6.78
N LYS A 92 -3.91 -20.29 -5.60
CA LYS A 92 -4.49 -20.59 -4.28
C LYS A 92 -5.05 -19.33 -3.62
N PRO A 93 -6.09 -18.69 -4.17
CA PRO A 93 -6.68 -17.52 -3.53
C PRO A 93 -7.24 -17.93 -2.16
N VAL A 94 -6.68 -17.34 -1.11
CA VAL A 94 -7.13 -17.51 0.27
C VAL A 94 -8.50 -16.84 0.42
N ARG A 95 -9.40 -17.49 1.15
CA ARG A 95 -10.74 -16.97 1.48
C ARG A 95 -10.99 -16.83 2.98
N GLN A 96 -10.28 -17.58 3.81
CA GLN A 96 -10.43 -17.51 5.25
C GLN A 96 -9.13 -17.85 5.96
N ILE A 97 -8.87 -17.14 7.06
CA ILE A 97 -7.78 -17.39 8.01
C ILE A 97 -8.42 -17.50 9.40
N GLU A 98 -8.32 -18.68 10.00
CA GLU A 98 -8.89 -19.00 11.31
C GLU A 98 -7.80 -19.34 12.33
N VAL A 99 -7.79 -18.68 13.48
CA VAL A 99 -6.90 -18.97 14.60
C VAL A 99 -7.59 -20.00 15.51
N ASN A 100 -7.17 -21.24 15.40
CA ASN A 100 -7.67 -22.33 16.23
C ASN A 100 -6.93 -22.37 17.57
N LYS A 101 -7.52 -21.72 18.58
CA LYS A 101 -6.93 -21.63 19.93
C LYS A 101 -6.77 -22.99 20.62
N THR A 102 -7.70 -23.92 20.39
CA THR A 102 -7.67 -25.26 21.02
C THR A 102 -6.48 -26.09 20.51
N ARG A 103 -6.18 -25.99 19.21
CA ARG A 103 -5.07 -26.72 18.58
C ARG A 103 -3.76 -25.95 18.55
N ASN A 104 -3.77 -24.69 19.00
CA ASN A 104 -2.65 -23.76 18.88
C ASN A 104 -2.08 -23.69 17.44
N LYS A 105 -2.98 -23.58 16.46
CA LYS A 105 -2.66 -23.54 15.02
C LYS A 105 -3.50 -22.47 14.32
N VAL A 106 -3.04 -22.03 13.16
CA VAL A 106 -3.79 -21.20 12.22
C VAL A 106 -4.20 -22.07 11.03
N LEU A 107 -5.48 -22.03 10.68
CA LEU A 107 -6.06 -22.72 9.54
C LEU A 107 -6.29 -21.73 8.40
N VAL A 108 -5.66 -21.99 7.25
CA VAL A 108 -5.83 -21.20 6.03
C VAL A 108 -6.69 -21.98 5.06
N ARG A 109 -7.82 -21.41 4.65
CA ARG A 109 -8.71 -22.01 3.65
C ARG A 109 -8.68 -21.22 2.36
N THR A 110 -8.62 -21.96 1.27
CA THR A 110 -8.56 -21.43 -0.11
C THR A 110 -9.89 -21.64 -0.82
N ARG A 111 -10.09 -20.97 -1.96
CA ARG A 111 -11.34 -21.09 -2.75
C ARG A 111 -11.50 -22.46 -3.42
N ASP A 112 -10.42 -23.18 -3.70
CA ASP A 112 -10.45 -24.55 -4.21
C ASP A 112 -10.64 -25.59 -3.10
N LEU A 113 -11.19 -25.17 -1.95
CA LEU A 113 -11.54 -26.00 -0.80
C LEU A 113 -10.37 -26.71 -0.13
N LYS A 114 -9.11 -26.33 -0.44
CA LYS A 114 -7.94 -26.81 0.30
C LYS A 114 -7.80 -26.08 1.63
N GLN A 115 -7.24 -26.80 2.60
CA GLN A 115 -6.92 -26.29 3.93
C GLN A 115 -5.46 -26.57 4.23
N TYR A 116 -4.81 -25.59 4.86
CA TYR A 116 -3.43 -25.65 5.34
C TYR A 116 -3.44 -25.32 6.84
N ASP A 117 -2.59 -25.98 7.62
CA ASP A 117 -2.35 -25.64 9.01
C ASP A 117 -0.91 -25.15 9.22
N ALA A 118 -0.76 -24.12 10.04
CA ALA A 118 0.53 -23.53 10.37
C ALA A 118 0.56 -23.07 11.82
N ASP A 119 1.75 -22.92 12.41
CA ASP A 119 1.91 -22.32 13.73
C ASP A 119 1.71 -20.80 13.71
N ALA A 120 2.00 -20.16 12.58
CA ALA A 120 1.81 -18.73 12.35
C ALA A 120 1.51 -18.44 10.87
N VAL A 121 0.89 -17.29 10.59
CA VAL A 121 0.60 -16.81 9.22
C VAL A 121 1.02 -15.35 9.11
N VAL A 122 1.78 -15.04 8.05
CA VAL A 122 2.09 -13.67 7.65
C VAL A 122 1.17 -13.29 6.51
N VAL A 123 0.47 -12.16 6.64
CA VAL A 123 -0.51 -11.69 5.67
C VAL A 123 0.03 -10.47 4.95
N ALA A 124 0.38 -10.63 3.68
CA ALA A 124 0.87 -9.57 2.80
C ALA A 124 -0.16 -9.25 1.69
N LEU A 125 -1.44 -9.15 2.07
CA LEU A 125 -2.51 -8.81 1.12
C LEU A 125 -2.45 -7.33 0.76
N PRO A 126 -2.73 -6.95 -0.51
CA PRO A 126 -2.86 -5.55 -0.88
C PRO A 126 -3.93 -4.84 -0.05
N LEU A 127 -3.73 -3.54 0.22
CA LEU A 127 -4.67 -2.73 1.00
C LEU A 127 -6.10 -2.78 0.43
N GLY A 128 -6.24 -2.70 -0.90
CA GLY A 128 -7.54 -2.83 -1.57
C GLY A 128 -8.25 -4.15 -1.29
N VAL A 129 -7.50 -5.26 -1.15
CA VAL A 129 -8.08 -6.56 -0.77
C VAL A 129 -8.58 -6.52 0.67
N LEU A 130 -7.80 -5.96 1.59
CA LEU A 130 -8.20 -5.80 3.00
C LEU A 130 -9.45 -4.92 3.17
N LYS A 131 -9.60 -3.86 2.36
CA LYS A 131 -10.78 -2.98 2.37
C LYS A 131 -12.06 -3.64 1.85
N THR A 132 -11.94 -4.65 0.99
CA THR A 132 -13.10 -5.34 0.39
C THR A 132 -13.66 -6.49 1.24
N ASP A 133 -13.04 -6.79 2.39
CA ASP A 133 -13.40 -7.92 3.26
C ASP A 133 -13.50 -9.27 2.50
N THR A 134 -12.76 -9.42 1.39
CA THR A 134 -12.79 -10.64 0.54
C THR A 134 -12.12 -11.86 1.18
N VAL A 135 -11.32 -11.64 2.23
CA VAL A 135 -10.71 -12.67 3.07
C VAL A 135 -11.28 -12.54 4.48
N ILE A 136 -11.87 -13.63 4.99
CA ILE A 136 -12.48 -13.68 6.32
C ILE A 136 -11.39 -13.97 7.36
N PHE A 137 -11.30 -13.14 8.39
CA PHE A 137 -10.46 -13.38 9.57
C PHE A 137 -11.32 -13.88 10.72
N ASP A 138 -10.92 -14.99 11.35
CA ASP A 138 -11.60 -15.57 12.52
C ASP A 138 -10.57 -15.85 13.64
N PRO A 139 -10.55 -15.10 14.76
CA PRO A 139 -11.45 -14.00 15.07
C PRO A 139 -11.26 -12.81 14.11
N PRO A 140 -12.27 -11.92 13.98
CA PRO A 140 -12.16 -10.74 13.13
C PRO A 140 -11.01 -9.84 13.57
N LEU A 141 -10.43 -9.11 12.60
CA LEU A 141 -9.38 -8.14 12.88
C LEU A 141 -9.83 -7.13 13.94
N PRO A 142 -8.93 -6.70 14.85
CA PRO A 142 -9.25 -5.69 15.86
C PRO A 142 -9.85 -4.42 15.23
N LYS A 143 -10.87 -3.83 15.88
CA LYS A 143 -11.57 -2.64 15.37
C LYS A 143 -10.62 -1.47 15.04
N GLY A 144 -9.57 -1.29 15.83
CA GLY A 144 -8.55 -0.27 15.58
C GLY A 144 -7.85 -0.46 14.23
N TRP A 145 -7.54 -1.71 13.87
CA TRP A 145 -6.87 -2.04 12.61
C TRP A 145 -7.80 -1.84 11.42
N LYS A 146 -9.07 -2.26 11.53
CA LYS A 146 -10.07 -1.99 10.49
C LYS A 146 -10.21 -0.49 10.20
N LYS A 147 -10.33 0.32 11.25
CA LYS A 147 -10.38 1.78 11.11
C LYS A 147 -9.11 2.32 10.44
N THR A 148 -7.93 1.82 10.78
CA THR A 148 -6.68 2.23 10.12
C THR A 148 -6.69 1.85 8.64
N ILE A 149 -7.05 0.61 8.31
CA ILE A 149 -7.13 0.11 6.93
C ILE A 149 -8.07 0.95 6.08
N GLU A 150 -9.22 1.37 6.62
CA GLU A 150 -10.20 2.20 5.91
C GLU A 150 -9.67 3.62 5.57
N ASN A 151 -8.77 4.16 6.39
CA ASN A 151 -8.33 5.56 6.33
C ASN A 151 -6.91 5.75 5.73
N ILE A 152 -6.27 4.69 5.25
CA ILE A 152 -5.04 4.75 4.42
C ILE A 152 -5.45 4.74 2.95
#